data_AF-A0A972WFN4-F1
#
_entry.id   AF-A0A972WFN4-F1
#
_cell.length_a   1.000
_cell.length_b   1.000
_cell.length_c   1.000
_cell.angle_alpha   90.00
_cell.angle_beta   90.00
_cell.angle_gamma   90.00
#
_symmetry.space_group_name_H-M   'P 1'
#
loop_
_entity.id
_entity.type
_entity.pdbx_description
1 polymer ?
#
loop_
_entity_poly.entity_id
_entity_poly.type
_entity_poly.pdbx_seq_one_letter_code
_entity_poly.pdbx_strand_id
1 'polypeptide(L)'
;DMVEPGMHINAVGGDCPGKTELHADILRGAKIFVEYQPQTRIEGEIQQLASDHPVHDLWRVLADKEPGRDSDLQVTVFDSVGFALEDYSALRHVYQLALEFDEGEDIDLIPELADPKDLFAQVLNCSASAAVASPRKRFA
;
A
#
# COMPACT_ATOMS: atom_id res chain seq x y z
N ASP A 1 19.95 17.99 -15.47
CA ASP A 1 21.12 18.72 -14.92
C ASP A 1 21.40 18.34 -13.46
N MET A 2 20.39 17.93 -12.67
CA MET A 2 20.56 17.52 -11.26
C MET A 2 20.98 16.06 -11.03
N VAL A 3 20.84 15.19 -12.02
CA VAL A 3 21.08 13.74 -11.87
C VAL A 3 22.53 13.41 -12.19
N GLU A 4 23.21 12.77 -11.24
CA GLU A 4 24.58 12.26 -11.39
C GLU A 4 24.59 10.73 -11.58
N PRO A 5 25.63 10.18 -12.25
CA PRO A 5 25.79 8.74 -12.38
C PRO A 5 25.78 8.02 -11.02
N GLY A 6 25.06 6.90 -10.97
CA GLY A 6 24.97 6.05 -9.78
C GLY A 6 23.85 6.40 -8.80
N MET A 7 23.18 7.55 -8.96
CA MET A 7 22.09 7.95 -8.07
C MET A 7 20.97 6.91 -8.02
N HIS A 8 20.41 6.73 -6.81
CA HIS A 8 19.12 6.11 -6.61
C HIS A 8 18.13 7.20 -6.21
N ILE A 9 17.02 7.27 -6.92
CA ILE A 9 15.97 8.26 -6.69
C ILE A 9 14.76 7.51 -6.14
N ASN A 10 14.33 7.92 -4.95
CA ASN A 10 13.09 7.47 -4.35
C ASN A 10 11.99 8.51 -4.66
N ALA A 11 11.19 8.27 -5.70
CA ALA A 11 10.12 9.18 -6.11
C ALA A 11 8.82 8.72 -5.45
N VAL A 12 8.34 9.50 -4.48
CA VAL A 12 7.23 9.10 -3.58
C VAL A 12 6.06 10.09 -3.66
N GLY A 13 6.32 11.36 -4.00
CA GLY A 13 5.27 12.36 -3.94
C GLY A 13 4.32 12.33 -5.14
N GLY A 14 4.70 11.79 -6.29
CA GLY A 14 3.78 11.57 -7.42
C GLY A 14 2.98 10.28 -7.24
N ASP A 15 1.68 10.39 -6.96
CA ASP A 15 0.86 9.25 -6.51
C ASP A 15 -0.55 9.22 -7.13
N CYS A 16 -0.84 10.08 -8.09
CA CYS A 16 -2.15 10.12 -8.75
C CYS A 16 -2.08 10.70 -10.17
N PRO A 17 -3.13 10.50 -10.99
CA PRO A 17 -3.13 10.97 -12.37
C PRO A 17 -2.95 12.50 -12.44
N GLY A 18 -1.96 12.94 -13.20
CA GLY A 18 -1.58 14.34 -13.37
C GLY A 18 -0.69 14.93 -12.28
N LYS A 19 -0.27 14.14 -11.27
CA LYS A 19 0.62 14.57 -10.19
C LYS A 19 1.94 13.82 -10.26
N THR A 20 3.00 14.51 -10.68
CA THR A 20 4.36 13.97 -10.83
C THR A 20 5.40 14.96 -10.30
N GLU A 21 6.54 14.46 -9.83
CA GLU A 21 7.65 15.24 -9.28
C GLU A 21 8.86 15.27 -10.22
N LEU A 22 9.07 14.22 -11.01
CA LEU A 22 10.23 14.08 -11.88
C LEU A 22 9.92 14.50 -13.31
N HIS A 23 10.89 15.11 -13.98
CA HIS A 23 10.82 15.33 -15.41
C HIS A 23 11.00 14.00 -16.17
N ALA A 24 10.21 13.75 -17.21
CA ALA A 24 10.23 12.51 -17.99
C ALA A 24 11.62 12.07 -18.49
N ASP A 25 12.53 13.00 -18.78
CA ASP A 25 13.90 12.67 -19.20
C ASP A 25 14.75 12.02 -18.11
N ILE A 26 14.46 12.26 -16.83
CA ILE A 26 15.09 11.54 -15.71
C ILE A 26 14.71 10.07 -15.78
N LEU A 27 13.44 9.78 -16.03
CA LEU A 27 12.91 8.42 -16.14
C LEU A 27 13.52 7.69 -17.33
N ARG A 28 13.60 8.35 -18.50
CA ARG A 28 14.23 7.76 -19.71
C ARG A 28 15.71 7.42 -19.52
N GLY A 29 16.40 8.12 -18.61
CA GLY A 29 17.81 7.90 -18.28
C GLY A 29 18.05 6.90 -17.14
N ALA A 30 17.00 6.32 -16.56
CA ALA A 30 17.09 5.47 -15.38
C ALA A 30 16.52 4.07 -15.62
N LYS A 31 16.94 3.11 -14.78
CA LYS A 31 16.22 1.84 -14.62
C LYS A 31 15.13 2.03 -13.57
N ILE A 32 13.89 1.80 -13.97
CA ILE A 32 12.69 2.13 -13.18
C ILE A 32 12.13 0.87 -12.53
N PHE A 33 11.90 0.94 -11.22
CA PHE A 33 11.28 -0.10 -10.42
C PHE A 33 9.93 0.37 -9.87
N VAL A 34 8.94 -0.50 -9.87
CA VAL A 34 7.56 -0.21 -9.48
C VAL A 34 7.00 -1.24 -8.51
N GLU A 35 5.97 -0.87 -7.75
CA GLU A 35 5.27 -1.75 -6.82
C GLU A 35 4.30 -2.68 -7.57
N TYR A 36 3.25 -2.11 -8.17
CA TYR A 36 2.25 -2.82 -8.96
C TYR A 36 2.02 -2.09 -10.28
N GLN A 37 2.63 -2.61 -11.35
CA GLN A 37 2.70 -1.95 -12.65
C GLN A 37 1.34 -1.42 -13.16
N PRO A 38 0.22 -2.16 -13.14
CA PRO A 38 -1.05 -1.64 -13.67
C PRO A 38 -1.53 -0.34 -12.99
N GLN A 39 -1.26 -0.17 -11.69
CA GLN A 39 -1.60 1.05 -10.95
C GLN A 39 -0.56 2.14 -11.17
N THR A 40 0.73 1.84 -11.04
CA THR A 40 1.81 2.83 -11.23
C THR A 40 1.80 3.44 -12.64
N ARG A 41 1.33 2.70 -13.66
CA ARG A 41 1.14 3.24 -15.03
C ARG A 41 0.15 4.39 -15.12
N ILE A 42 -0.78 4.47 -14.17
CA ILE A 42 -1.84 5.48 -14.12
C ILE A 42 -1.45 6.62 -13.17
N GLU A 43 -0.76 6.29 -12.09
CA GLU A 43 -0.58 7.18 -10.92
C GLU A 43 0.85 7.67 -10.71
N GLY A 44 1.86 6.90 -11.14
CA GLY A 44 3.27 7.17 -10.85
C GLY A 44 3.90 8.12 -11.85
N GLU A 45 5.21 8.33 -11.71
CA GLU A 45 6.03 9.14 -12.61
C GLU A 45 5.97 8.63 -14.06
N ILE A 46 5.92 7.31 -14.24
CA ILE A 46 5.87 6.66 -15.57
C ILE A 46 4.60 6.96 -16.37
N GLN A 47 3.58 7.60 -15.78
CA GLN A 47 2.41 8.08 -16.52
C GLN A 47 2.78 9.10 -17.63
N GLN A 48 3.97 9.71 -17.52
CA GLN A 48 4.54 10.63 -18.52
C GLN A 48 5.16 9.91 -19.73
N LEU A 49 5.33 8.58 -19.66
CA LEU A 49 6.01 7.76 -20.67
C LEU A 49 5.00 6.98 -21.52
N ALA A 50 5.51 6.36 -22.59
CA ALA A 50 4.71 5.43 -23.38
C ALA A 50 4.27 4.24 -22.51
N SER A 51 3.09 3.69 -22.78
CA SER A 51 2.50 2.60 -21.97
C SER A 51 3.32 1.31 -21.99
N ASP A 52 4.16 1.14 -23.02
CA ASP A 52 5.09 0.04 -23.23
C ASP A 52 6.53 0.33 -22.77
N HIS A 53 6.81 1.52 -22.20
CA HIS A 53 8.13 1.85 -21.68
C HIS A 53 8.54 0.83 -20.60
N PRO A 54 9.72 0.20 -20.69
CA PRO A 54 10.09 -0.89 -19.80
C PRO A 54 10.16 -0.42 -18.34
N VAL A 55 9.63 -1.23 -17.44
CA VAL A 55 9.75 -1.08 -15.99
C VAL A 55 9.97 -2.46 -15.37
N HIS A 56 10.50 -2.49 -14.16
CA HIS A 56 10.79 -3.73 -13.45
C HIS A 56 9.96 -3.82 -12.17
N ASP A 57 9.32 -4.96 -11.94
CA ASP A 57 8.58 -5.18 -10.70
C ASP A 57 9.56 -5.33 -9.52
N LEU A 58 9.40 -4.54 -8.46
CA LEU A 58 10.26 -4.59 -7.28
C LEU A 58 10.28 -5.99 -6.65
N TRP A 59 9.14 -6.68 -6.61
CA TRP A 59 9.04 -8.02 -6.01
C TRP A 59 9.91 -9.06 -6.74
N ARG A 60 10.16 -8.89 -8.04
CA ARG A 60 11.04 -9.81 -8.81
C ARG A 60 12.50 -9.62 -8.43
N VAL A 61 12.89 -8.39 -8.15
CA VAL A 61 14.24 -8.07 -7.64
C VAL A 61 14.43 -8.69 -6.26
N LEU A 62 13.46 -8.49 -5.36
CA LEU A 62 13.51 -9.06 -4.00
C LEU A 62 13.49 -10.59 -3.98
N ALA A 63 12.91 -11.22 -5.00
CA ALA A 63 12.84 -12.66 -5.14
C ALA A 63 14.00 -13.27 -5.98
N ASP A 64 15.05 -12.50 -6.25
CA ASP A 64 16.21 -12.90 -7.09
C ASP A 64 15.82 -13.40 -8.50
N LYS A 65 14.67 -12.93 -9.03
CA LYS A 65 14.18 -13.30 -10.37
C LYS A 65 14.67 -12.35 -11.45
N GLU A 66 15.01 -11.12 -11.08
CA GLU A 66 15.58 -10.09 -11.95
C GLU A 66 16.64 -9.30 -11.19
N PRO A 67 17.71 -8.82 -11.85
CA PRO A 67 18.69 -7.97 -11.21
C PRO A 67 18.06 -6.60 -10.90
N GLY A 68 18.37 -6.07 -9.72
CA GLY A 68 18.12 -4.67 -9.38
C GLY A 68 19.05 -3.75 -10.16
N ARG A 69 20.06 -3.21 -9.49
CA ARG A 69 21.10 -2.39 -10.13
C ARG A 69 22.05 -3.26 -10.97
N ASP A 70 22.31 -2.84 -12.21
CA ASP A 70 23.22 -3.54 -13.13
C ASP A 70 24.67 -3.00 -13.08
N SER A 71 24.86 -1.74 -12.63
CA SER A 71 26.20 -1.15 -12.46
C SER A 71 26.21 0.02 -11.48
N ASP A 72 27.40 0.36 -10.98
CA ASP A 72 27.61 1.45 -10.01
C ASP A 72 27.24 2.83 -10.58
N LEU A 73 27.33 3.02 -11.90
CA LEU A 73 27.03 4.29 -12.57
C LEU A 73 25.58 4.40 -13.04
N GLN A 74 24.79 3.32 -12.98
CA GLN A 74 23.40 3.32 -13.42
C GLN A 74 22.56 4.26 -12.53
N VAL A 75 21.68 5.05 -13.11
CA VAL A 75 20.64 5.75 -12.33
C VAL A 75 19.47 4.79 -12.14
N THR A 76 18.95 4.70 -10.92
CA THR A 76 17.79 3.88 -10.60
C THR A 76 16.69 4.75 -10.02
N VAL A 77 15.45 4.50 -10.40
CA VAL A 77 14.27 5.18 -9.86
C VAL A 77 13.37 4.12 -9.26
N PHE A 78 12.98 4.31 -8.00
CA PHE A 78 11.80 3.66 -7.45
C PHE A 78 10.64 4.64 -7.61
N ASP A 79 9.69 4.28 -8.48
CA ASP A 79 8.47 5.04 -8.75
C ASP A 79 7.37 4.50 -7.83
N SER A 80 7.30 5.09 -6.64
CA SER A 80 6.45 4.64 -5.53
C SER A 80 5.17 5.45 -5.50
N VAL A 81 4.05 4.74 -5.57
CA VAL A 81 2.69 5.31 -5.46
C VAL A 81 1.93 4.74 -4.26
N GLY A 82 2.48 3.71 -3.63
CA GLY A 82 1.85 2.93 -2.57
C GLY A 82 0.92 1.87 -3.15
N PHE A 83 1.02 0.65 -2.60
CA PHE A 83 0.15 -0.45 -2.98
C PHE A 83 -0.41 -1.18 -1.75
N ALA A 84 -1.65 -1.64 -1.84
CA ALA A 84 -2.42 -2.21 -0.72
C ALA A 84 -1.72 -3.37 0.02
N LEU A 85 -0.75 -4.05 -0.61
CA LEU A 85 0.05 -5.08 0.05
C LEU A 85 0.92 -4.53 1.19
N GLU A 86 1.37 -3.28 1.08
CA GLU A 86 2.18 -2.58 2.08
C GLU A 86 1.33 -2.27 3.32
N ASP A 87 0.15 -1.69 3.10
CA ASP A 87 -0.84 -1.44 4.17
C ASP A 87 -1.28 -2.74 4.83
N TYR A 88 -1.54 -3.80 4.04
CA TYR A 88 -1.87 -5.11 4.58
C TYR A 88 -0.77 -5.63 5.51
N SER A 89 0.49 -5.49 5.10
CA SER A 89 1.64 -5.93 5.88
C SER A 89 1.80 -5.11 7.17
N ALA A 90 1.63 -3.79 7.08
CA ALA A 90 1.66 -2.88 8.22
C ALA A 90 0.53 -3.20 9.22
N LEU A 91 -0.70 -3.40 8.74
CA LEU A 91 -1.86 -3.76 9.58
C LEU A 91 -1.65 -5.09 10.29
N ARG A 92 -1.14 -6.11 9.58
CA ARG A 92 -0.78 -7.40 10.18
C ARG A 92 0.27 -7.24 11.29
N HIS A 93 1.27 -6.40 11.07
CA HIS A 93 2.33 -6.16 12.04
C HIS A 93 1.81 -5.41 13.27
N VAL A 94 1.09 -4.29 13.08
CA VAL A 94 0.47 -3.53 14.17
C VAL A 94 -0.49 -4.38 14.99
N TYR A 95 -1.31 -5.21 14.32
CA TYR A 95 -2.23 -6.11 15.01
C TYR A 95 -1.50 -7.14 15.89
N GLN A 96 -0.41 -7.73 15.40
CA GLN A 96 0.40 -8.65 16.20
C GLN A 96 1.03 -7.96 17.41
N LEU A 97 1.58 -6.75 17.24
CA LEU A 97 2.12 -5.97 18.34
C LEU A 97 1.04 -5.60 19.37
N ALA A 98 -0.15 -5.20 18.92
CA ALA A 98 -1.26 -4.89 19.81
C ALA A 98 -1.64 -6.09 20.69
N LEU A 99 -1.67 -7.30 20.11
CA LEU A 99 -1.91 -8.54 20.87
C LEU A 99 -0.77 -8.86 21.86
N GLU A 100 0.49 -8.63 21.49
CA GLU A 100 1.66 -8.87 22.34
C GLU A 100 1.69 -7.95 23.56
N PHE A 101 1.30 -6.68 23.38
CA PHE A 101 1.31 -5.67 24.44
C PHE A 101 -0.04 -5.50 25.16
N ASP A 102 -1.05 -6.33 24.84
CA ASP A 102 -2.44 -6.21 25.32
C ASP A 102 -3.06 -4.82 25.09
N GLU A 103 -2.67 -4.19 23.99
CA GLU A 103 -3.14 -2.86 23.56
C GLU A 103 -4.37 -3.00 22.64
N GLY A 104 -5.24 -1.99 22.69
CA GLY A 104 -6.46 -1.92 21.87
C GLY A 104 -7.75 -2.22 22.61
N GLU A 105 -8.85 -1.76 22.02
CA GLU A 105 -10.21 -1.84 22.57
C GLU A 105 -11.15 -2.51 21.58
N ASP A 106 -12.05 -3.35 22.09
CA ASP A 106 -13.10 -3.93 21.26
C ASP A 106 -14.14 -2.85 20.94
N ILE A 107 -14.51 -2.78 19.66
CA ILE A 107 -15.58 -1.92 19.17
C ILE A 107 -16.63 -2.75 18.46
N ASP A 108 -17.90 -2.44 18.70
CA ASP A 108 -19.02 -3.09 18.02
C ASP A 108 -19.17 -2.53 16.59
N LEU A 109 -18.35 -3.04 15.66
CA LEU A 109 -18.40 -2.62 14.26
C LEU A 109 -19.54 -3.29 13.47
N ILE A 110 -19.83 -4.56 13.80
CA ILE A 110 -20.90 -5.35 13.18
C ILE A 110 -21.82 -5.84 14.30
N PRO A 111 -23.15 -5.66 14.19
CA PRO A 111 -24.07 -6.09 15.24
C PRO A 111 -24.11 -7.62 15.35
N GLU A 112 -24.05 -8.13 16.58
CA GLU A 112 -24.38 -9.53 16.84
C GLU A 112 -25.90 -9.72 16.79
N LEU A 113 -26.39 -10.49 15.81
CA LEU A 113 -27.81 -10.75 15.60
C LEU A 113 -28.17 -12.18 15.98
N ALA A 114 -29.25 -12.37 16.73
CA ALA A 114 -29.81 -13.69 17.00
C ALA A 114 -30.42 -14.32 15.73
N ASP A 115 -31.09 -13.51 14.91
CA ASP A 115 -31.46 -13.85 13.54
C ASP A 115 -30.68 -12.96 12.57
N PRO A 116 -29.73 -13.50 11.77
CA PRO A 116 -28.93 -12.71 10.84
C PRO A 116 -29.76 -12.03 9.74
N LYS A 117 -31.05 -12.38 9.59
CA LYS A 117 -31.98 -11.74 8.66
C LYS A 117 -32.79 -10.60 9.30
N ASP A 118 -32.81 -10.49 10.63
CA ASP A 118 -33.60 -9.48 11.34
C ASP A 118 -32.70 -8.36 11.89
N LEU A 119 -32.22 -7.52 10.98
CA LEU A 119 -31.52 -6.29 11.36
C LEU A 119 -32.48 -5.27 12.03
N PHE A 120 -33.78 -5.35 11.75
CA PHE A 120 -34.76 -4.39 12.27
C PHE A 120 -34.97 -4.53 13.79
N ALA A 121 -34.85 -5.75 14.33
CA ALA A 121 -34.87 -5.99 15.77
C ALA A 121 -33.85 -5.14 16.55
N GLN A 122 -32.67 -4.84 15.97
CA GLN A 122 -31.69 -3.96 16.61
C GLN A 122 -32.23 -2.54 16.81
N VAL A 123 -32.93 -1.99 15.82
CA VAL A 123 -33.51 -0.63 15.91
C VAL A 123 -34.59 -0.57 16.97
N LEU A 124 -35.42 -1.62 17.08
CA LEU A 124 -36.47 -1.71 18.10
C LEU A 124 -35.89 -1.85 19.51
N ASN A 125 -34.83 -2.66 19.67
CA ASN A 125 -34.22 -2.94 20.97
C ASN A 125 -33.25 -1.84 21.45
N CYS A 126 -32.68 -1.03 20.55
CA CYS A 126 -31.78 0.08 20.89
C CYS A 126 -32.48 1.19 21.71
N SER A 127 -33.81 1.24 21.69
CA SER A 127 -34.60 2.13 22.55
C SER A 127 -34.62 1.71 24.04
N ALA A 128 -34.11 0.52 24.40
CA ALA A 128 -34.28 -0.06 25.74
C ALA A 128 -32.97 -0.45 26.48
N SER A 129 -31.78 -0.39 25.86
CA SER A 129 -30.55 -0.83 26.55
C SER A 129 -29.33 0.00 26.14
N ALA A 130 -28.78 0.73 27.11
CA ALA A 130 -27.44 1.30 27.04
C ALA A 130 -26.43 0.28 27.59
N ALA A 131 -25.38 0.02 26.80
CA ALA A 131 -24.10 -0.59 27.17
C ALA A 131 -24.15 -1.98 27.83
N VAL A 132 -23.97 -3.02 27.02
CA VAL A 132 -23.36 -4.27 27.48
C VAL A 132 -22.12 -4.48 26.64
N ALA A 133 -20.94 -4.34 27.25
CA ALA A 133 -19.67 -4.63 26.61
C ALA A 133 -19.64 -6.13 26.22
N SER A 134 -19.41 -6.42 24.94
CA SER A 134 -19.24 -7.80 24.50
C SER A 134 -17.90 -8.35 25.04
N PRO A 135 -17.85 -9.63 25.46
CA PRO A 135 -16.62 -10.22 25.94
C PRO A 135 -15.61 -10.38 24.80
N ARG A 136 -14.33 -10.03 25.04
CA ARG A 136 -13.18 -10.27 24.14
C ARG A 136 -13.22 -11.68 23.54
N LYS A 137 -13.80 -11.84 22.36
CA LYS A 137 -13.68 -13.08 21.57
C LYS A 137 -12.31 -13.06 20.92
N ARG A 138 -11.33 -13.66 21.58
CA ARG A 138 -10.02 -13.93 20.96
C ARG A 138 -10.26 -14.91 19.80
N PHE A 139 -10.20 -14.41 18.57
CA PHE A 139 -10.09 -15.26 17.39
C PHE A 139 -8.68 -15.88 17.42
N ALA A 140 -8.63 -17.20 17.61
CA ALA A 140 -7.41 -18.00 17.51
C ALA A 140 -7.01 -18.23 16.06
#